data_AF-A0A0R1Q7B6-F1
#
_entry.id   AF-A0A0R1Q7B6-F1
#
_cell.length_a   1.000
_cell.length_b   1.000
_cell.length_c   1.000
_cell.angle_alpha   90.00
_cell.angle_beta   90.00
_cell.angle_gamma   90.00
#
_symmetry.space_group_name_H-M   'P 1'
#
loop_
_entity.id
_entity.type
_entity.pdbx_description
1 polymer ?
#
loop_
_entity_poly.entity_id
_entity_poly.type
_entity_poly.pdbx_seq_one_letter_code
_entity_poly.pdbx_strand_id
1 'polypeptide(L)'
;MIIKEAEFYQKSKFTDQISIEFNGTSHEIKKLIILLVEVKAKFSVFGEKVIAVTTRMILEQLLSKWSTVFETDDGSLRRILQDSRILFKGNGFSFDITTDPLIYSILNITPDSFYDGGVNTDSKTVLKKIEREIQAGASIFELGGKSSKPSFADISADEEWARIAPYIKEIKKAFPDIILALDSNTDAVVERALDEGIQIINDIDGFVSKKKLELINTYKPAVVTMFNGRNNPENNKTFQNDLKKYFINSIEKLKKCGLATSNIVIDPGVGFSNVRVLEFDLLKMKSIKTLSELNIPIMIAVSRKSFTSKLFDLKEEERLIPTLLFENYMVQYGGRILRVHDVKETKEMIDIYKICRQKLELG
;
A
#
# COMPACT_ATOMS: atom_id res chain seq x y z
N MET A 1 -20.93 30.79 3.90
CA MET A 1 -19.53 30.59 3.46
C MET A 1 -19.45 29.46 2.45
N ILE A 2 -18.67 29.62 1.38
CA ILE A 2 -18.39 28.58 0.38
C ILE A 2 -17.05 27.91 0.74
N ILE A 3 -17.01 26.59 0.76
CA ILE A 3 -15.84 25.80 1.19
C ILE A 3 -15.51 24.78 0.11
N LYS A 4 -14.24 24.71 -0.28
CA LYS A 4 -13.74 23.70 -1.24
C LYS A 4 -12.30 23.33 -0.95
N GLU A 5 -11.86 22.18 -1.46
CA GLU A 5 -10.43 21.84 -1.46
C GLU A 5 -9.66 22.77 -2.41
N ALA A 6 -8.47 23.22 -2.03
CA ALA A 6 -7.66 24.12 -2.84
C ALA A 6 -6.84 23.32 -3.87
N GLU A 7 -7.24 23.37 -5.15
CA GLU A 7 -6.66 22.58 -6.25
C GLU A 7 -5.14 22.78 -6.46
N PHE A 8 -4.62 23.98 -6.17
CA PHE A 8 -3.21 24.32 -6.39
C PHE A 8 -2.22 23.66 -5.40
N TYR A 9 -2.71 22.96 -4.38
CA TYR A 9 -1.88 22.40 -3.30
C TYR A 9 -1.99 20.89 -3.11
N GLN A 10 -2.60 20.13 -4.04
CA GLN A 10 -2.69 18.66 -3.92
C GLN A 10 -1.31 17.97 -4.04
N LYS A 11 -0.55 18.01 -2.94
CA LYS A 11 0.67 17.24 -2.71
C LYS A 11 0.28 15.94 -2.01
N SER A 12 -0.18 14.93 -2.75
CA SER A 12 -0.39 13.54 -2.27
C SER A 12 -1.19 13.37 -0.96
N LYS A 13 -2.28 12.60 -0.99
CA LYS A 13 -3.08 12.31 0.23
C LYS A 13 -2.29 11.65 1.37
N PHE A 14 -1.09 11.15 1.10
CA PHE A 14 -0.22 10.54 2.11
C PHE A 14 0.61 11.54 2.94
N THR A 15 0.67 12.82 2.54
CA THR A 15 1.36 13.86 3.30
C THR A 15 0.61 14.27 4.57
N ASP A 16 -0.66 13.83 4.72
CA ASP A 16 -1.59 14.28 5.78
C ASP A 16 -1.72 15.80 5.84
N GLN A 17 -1.47 16.48 4.71
CA GLN A 17 -1.77 17.89 4.55
C GLN A 17 -2.94 18.03 3.59
N ILE A 18 -3.95 18.77 4.02
CA ILE A 18 -5.15 19.09 3.27
C ILE A 18 -5.20 20.60 3.17
N SER A 19 -5.30 21.14 1.97
CA SER A 19 -5.44 22.57 1.75
C SER A 19 -6.90 22.89 1.44
N ILE A 20 -7.49 23.79 2.22
CA ILE A 20 -8.90 24.14 2.15
C ILE A 20 -9.03 25.63 1.84
N GLU A 21 -9.84 25.93 0.84
CA GLU A 21 -10.21 27.29 0.47
C GLU A 21 -11.59 27.62 1.05
N PHE A 22 -11.66 28.74 1.76
CA PHE A 22 -12.87 29.32 2.29
C PHE A 22 -13.12 30.67 1.62
N ASN A 23 -14.33 30.90 1.12
CA ASN A 23 -14.77 32.19 0.59
C ASN A 23 -16.03 32.63 1.33
N GLY A 24 -16.05 33.86 1.83
CA GLY A 24 -17.19 34.38 2.57
C GLY A 24 -17.08 35.87 2.82
N THR A 25 -18.13 36.44 3.41
CA THR A 25 -18.16 37.85 3.78
C THR A 25 -17.06 38.20 4.79
N SER A 26 -16.68 39.48 4.86
CA SER A 26 -15.72 39.96 5.85
C SER A 26 -16.05 39.57 7.31
N HIS A 27 -17.33 39.44 7.66
CA HIS A 27 -17.75 38.99 8.99
C HIS A 27 -17.52 37.49 9.21
N GLU A 28 -17.88 36.67 8.23
CA GLU A 28 -17.64 35.22 8.25
C GLU A 28 -16.13 34.89 8.28
N ILE A 29 -15.30 35.64 7.55
CA ILE A 29 -13.85 35.45 7.56
C ILE A 29 -13.24 35.76 8.93
N LYS A 30 -13.69 36.81 9.61
CA LYS A 30 -13.23 37.10 10.99
C LYS A 30 -13.54 35.96 11.96
N LYS A 31 -14.75 35.41 11.87
CA LYS A 31 -15.16 34.23 12.65
C LYS A 31 -14.29 33.00 12.35
N LEU A 32 -14.06 32.72 11.06
CA LEU A 32 -13.21 31.62 10.62
C LEU A 32 -11.78 31.75 11.13
N ILE A 33 -11.19 32.94 11.08
CA ILE A 33 -9.82 33.18 11.57
C ILE A 33 -9.68 32.81 13.04
N ILE A 34 -10.64 33.20 13.89
CA ILE A 34 -10.65 32.85 15.31
C ILE A 34 -10.66 31.33 15.48
N LEU A 35 -11.54 30.64 14.75
CA LEU A 35 -11.66 29.19 14.79
C LEU A 35 -10.38 28.49 14.31
N LEU A 36 -9.78 28.96 13.21
CA LEU A 36 -8.53 28.42 12.67
C LEU A 36 -7.35 28.60 13.64
N VAL A 37 -7.27 29.73 14.33
CA VAL A 37 -6.29 29.97 15.40
C VAL A 37 -6.53 29.02 16.58
N GLU A 38 -7.79 28.82 16.97
CA GLU A 38 -8.16 27.93 18.08
C GLU A 38 -7.74 26.46 17.82
N VAL A 39 -7.92 25.98 16.60
CA VAL A 39 -7.49 24.62 16.18
C VAL A 39 -6.02 24.59 15.71
N LYS A 40 -5.28 25.69 15.83
CA LYS A 40 -3.86 25.83 15.44
C LYS A 40 -3.59 25.49 13.96
N ALA A 41 -4.55 25.75 13.07
CA ALA A 41 -4.34 25.59 11.64
C ALA A 41 -3.41 26.68 11.09
N LYS A 42 -2.58 26.33 10.09
CA LYS A 42 -1.81 27.32 9.32
C LYS A 42 -2.70 27.89 8.23
N PHE A 43 -2.77 29.22 8.07
CA PHE A 43 -3.60 29.83 7.03
C PHE A 43 -3.05 31.16 6.53
N SER A 44 -3.51 31.55 5.34
CA SER A 44 -3.24 32.85 4.70
C SER A 44 -4.56 33.49 4.30
N VAL A 45 -4.66 34.82 4.47
CA VAL A 45 -5.88 35.60 4.20
C VAL A 45 -5.66 36.49 2.97
N PHE A 46 -6.63 36.51 2.07
CA PHE A 46 -6.62 37.26 0.82
C PHE A 46 -7.99 37.95 0.62
N GLY A 47 -8.25 39.02 1.36
CA GLY A 47 -9.54 39.71 1.34
C GLY A 47 -10.66 38.80 1.86
N GLU A 48 -11.61 38.46 1.00
CA GLU A 48 -12.77 37.59 1.31
C GLU A 48 -12.48 36.09 1.17
N LYS A 49 -11.20 35.74 0.95
CA LYS A 49 -10.72 34.38 0.80
C LYS A 49 -9.70 34.01 1.88
N VAL A 50 -9.79 32.80 2.41
CA VAL A 50 -8.81 32.20 3.31
C VAL A 50 -8.36 30.85 2.74
N ILE A 51 -7.06 30.62 2.72
CA ILE A 51 -6.48 29.30 2.41
C ILE A 51 -5.88 28.75 3.70
N ALA A 52 -6.44 27.66 4.21
CA ALA A 52 -5.90 26.95 5.36
C ALA A 52 -5.19 25.67 4.92
N VAL A 53 -4.00 25.41 5.44
CA VAL A 53 -3.31 24.14 5.35
C VAL A 53 -3.48 23.43 6.69
N THR A 54 -4.21 22.32 6.66
CA THR A 54 -4.61 21.54 7.84
C THR A 54 -4.07 20.13 7.76
N THR A 55 -3.93 19.46 8.90
CA THR A 55 -3.86 17.99 8.93
C THR A 55 -5.24 17.38 9.00
N ARG A 56 -5.36 16.05 8.85
CA ARG A 56 -6.61 15.35 9.10
C ARG A 56 -7.13 15.58 10.52
N MET A 57 -6.24 15.50 11.51
CA MET A 57 -6.57 15.76 12.91
C MET A 57 -7.13 17.18 13.12
N ILE A 58 -6.48 18.19 12.55
CA ILE A 58 -6.95 19.59 12.65
C ILE A 58 -8.28 19.77 11.90
N LEU A 59 -8.50 19.08 10.77
CA LEU A 59 -9.76 19.13 10.03
C LEU A 59 -10.91 18.49 10.83
N GLU A 60 -10.65 17.39 11.53
CA GLU A 60 -11.62 16.77 12.45
C GLU A 60 -11.96 17.69 13.63
N GLN A 61 -10.97 18.40 14.19
CA GLN A 61 -11.22 19.43 15.21
C GLN A 61 -12.06 20.58 14.65
N LEU A 62 -11.72 21.08 13.46
CA LEU A 62 -12.46 22.15 12.78
C LEU A 62 -13.92 21.74 12.56
N LEU A 63 -14.16 20.51 12.10
CA LEU A 63 -15.50 19.94 11.93
C LEU A 63 -16.28 19.87 13.25
N SER A 64 -15.65 19.42 14.33
CA SER A 64 -16.30 19.29 15.65
C SER A 64 -16.74 20.64 16.23
N LYS A 65 -16.00 21.70 15.92
CA LYS A 65 -16.25 23.07 16.41
C LYS A 65 -17.02 23.93 15.41
N TRP A 66 -17.30 23.44 14.20
CA TRP A 66 -17.89 24.25 13.14
C TRP A 66 -19.22 24.91 13.55
N SER A 67 -20.09 24.13 14.18
CA SER A 67 -21.43 24.55 14.63
C SER A 67 -21.43 25.57 15.76
N THR A 68 -20.31 25.76 16.48
CA THR A 68 -20.21 26.79 17.53
C THR A 68 -19.98 28.18 16.94
N VAL A 69 -19.56 28.25 15.67
CA VAL A 69 -19.18 29.50 14.99
C VAL A 69 -20.13 29.81 13.82
N PHE A 70 -20.55 28.78 13.09
CA PHE A 70 -21.41 28.89 11.91
C PHE A 70 -22.70 28.10 12.11
N GLU A 71 -23.84 28.74 11.87
CA GLU A 71 -25.16 28.13 11.98
C GLU A 71 -25.45 27.14 10.84
N THR A 72 -24.73 27.25 9.72
CA THR A 72 -24.91 26.42 8.53
C THR A 72 -23.70 25.52 8.27
N ASP A 73 -24.00 24.27 7.91
CA ASP A 73 -23.03 23.26 7.52
C ASP A 73 -23.54 22.59 6.24
N ASP A 74 -22.88 22.89 5.12
CA ASP A 74 -23.19 22.34 3.79
C ASP A 74 -22.58 20.94 3.57
N GLY A 75 -21.89 20.40 4.57
CA GLY A 75 -21.18 19.12 4.54
C GLY A 75 -19.85 19.16 3.78
N SER A 76 -19.41 20.31 3.28
CA SER A 76 -18.21 20.41 2.44
C SER A 76 -16.94 19.97 3.18
N LEU A 77 -16.77 20.35 4.44
CA LEU A 77 -15.64 19.90 5.25
C LEU A 77 -15.64 18.37 5.49
N ARG A 78 -16.82 17.77 5.70
CA ARG A 78 -16.95 16.31 5.84
C ARG A 78 -16.60 15.61 4.53
N ARG A 79 -17.03 16.16 3.40
CA ARG A 79 -16.69 15.64 2.07
C ARG A 79 -15.18 15.70 1.83
N ILE A 80 -14.53 16.83 2.10
CA ILE A 80 -13.06 16.98 1.98
C ILE A 80 -12.33 15.97 2.88
N LEU A 81 -12.80 15.77 4.11
CA LEU A 81 -12.22 14.77 5.02
C LEU A 81 -12.38 13.32 4.51
N GLN A 82 -13.51 13.02 3.87
CA GLN A 82 -13.75 11.71 3.27
C GLN A 82 -12.91 11.50 1.99
N ASP A 83 -12.84 12.52 1.14
CA ASP A 83 -12.11 12.47 -0.13
C ASP A 83 -10.60 12.41 0.09
N SER A 84 -10.09 12.91 1.21
CA SER A 84 -8.67 12.78 1.58
C SER A 84 -8.25 11.36 2.01
N ARG A 85 -9.19 10.42 2.18
CA ARG A 85 -8.86 9.05 2.61
C ARG A 85 -8.24 8.22 1.49
N ILE A 86 -7.29 7.39 1.86
CA ILE A 86 -6.79 6.28 1.04
C ILE A 86 -7.26 4.97 1.67
N LEU A 87 -8.12 4.25 0.95
CA LEU A 87 -8.69 2.99 1.41
C LEU A 87 -8.14 1.85 0.57
N PHE A 88 -7.83 0.72 1.22
CA PHE A 88 -7.60 -0.55 0.56
C PHE A 88 -8.73 -1.51 0.89
N LYS A 89 -9.50 -1.91 -0.12
CA LYS A 89 -10.74 -2.68 0.01
C LYS A 89 -10.73 -3.90 -0.88
N GLY A 90 -11.44 -4.93 -0.45
CA GLY A 90 -11.72 -6.11 -1.25
C GLY A 90 -12.88 -6.87 -0.64
N ASN A 91 -13.10 -8.08 -1.13
CA ASN A 91 -14.15 -8.95 -0.59
C ASN A 91 -13.87 -9.23 0.89
N GLY A 92 -14.80 -8.87 1.78
CA GLY A 92 -14.67 -9.12 3.21
C GLY A 92 -13.72 -8.19 3.99
N PHE A 93 -13.13 -7.16 3.38
CA PHE A 93 -12.26 -6.22 4.13
C PHE A 93 -12.29 -4.77 3.62
N SER A 94 -11.96 -3.84 4.51
CA SER A 94 -11.78 -2.42 4.20
C SER A 94 -10.81 -1.77 5.19
N PHE A 95 -9.57 -1.57 4.77
CA PHE A 95 -8.54 -0.90 5.56
C PHE A 95 -8.47 0.58 5.20
N ASP A 96 -8.46 1.45 6.22
CA ASP A 96 -8.05 2.85 6.05
C ASP A 96 -6.54 2.95 6.28
N ILE A 97 -5.82 3.26 5.20
CA ILE A 97 -4.36 3.33 5.20
C ILE A 97 -3.87 4.76 4.98
N THR A 98 -4.74 5.75 5.18
CA THR A 98 -4.42 7.17 4.97
C THR A 98 -3.18 7.58 5.78
N THR A 99 -3.24 7.32 7.09
CA THR A 99 -2.20 7.67 8.06
C THR A 99 -1.34 6.49 8.45
N ASP A 100 -1.95 5.31 8.58
CA ASP A 100 -1.34 4.14 9.17
C ASP A 100 -0.94 3.11 8.11
N PRO A 101 0.34 2.70 8.07
CA PRO A 101 0.75 1.60 7.21
C PRO A 101 0.17 0.25 7.67
N LEU A 102 -0.18 -0.58 6.70
CA LEU A 102 -0.68 -1.94 6.86
C LEU A 102 0.46 -2.96 6.69
N ILE A 103 0.48 -4.01 7.51
CA ILE A 103 1.44 -5.12 7.36
C ILE A 103 0.80 -6.26 6.56
N TYR A 104 1.51 -6.65 5.51
CA TYR A 104 1.17 -7.71 4.57
C TYR A 104 2.24 -8.81 4.69
N SER A 105 1.92 -9.92 5.36
CA SER A 105 2.88 -10.98 5.68
C SER A 105 3.10 -11.95 4.52
N ILE A 106 4.36 -12.29 4.26
CA ILE A 106 4.75 -13.29 3.28
C ILE A 106 4.76 -14.68 3.93
N LEU A 107 3.89 -15.57 3.43
CA LEU A 107 3.92 -17.00 3.67
C LEU A 107 4.52 -17.69 2.45
N ASN A 108 5.84 -17.81 2.43
CA ASN A 108 6.48 -18.69 1.46
C ASN A 108 5.97 -20.12 1.71
N ILE A 109 5.55 -20.83 0.67
CA ILE A 109 5.18 -22.24 0.73
C ILE A 109 5.99 -22.94 -0.34
N THR A 110 7.31 -22.87 -0.18
CA THR A 110 8.28 -23.52 -1.07
C THR A 110 9.13 -24.49 -0.28
N PRO A 111 9.54 -25.63 -0.87
CA PRO A 111 10.42 -26.59 -0.21
C PRO A 111 11.72 -25.95 0.35
N ASP A 112 12.23 -24.90 -0.31
CA ASP A 112 13.50 -24.26 0.03
C ASP A 112 13.40 -23.09 1.02
N SER A 113 12.21 -22.63 1.40
CA SER A 113 12.05 -21.47 2.31
C SER A 113 12.01 -21.85 3.79
N PHE A 114 11.90 -23.15 4.09
CA PHE A 114 11.95 -23.70 5.45
C PHE A 114 13.01 -24.80 5.48
N TYR A 115 14.27 -24.40 5.25
CA TYR A 115 15.42 -25.27 5.53
C TYR A 115 15.62 -25.39 7.05
N ASP A 116 14.67 -26.09 7.68
CA ASP A 116 14.82 -26.87 8.92
C ASP A 116 14.07 -28.22 8.76
N GLY A 117 13.96 -28.71 7.52
CA GLY A 117 13.54 -30.08 7.22
C GLY A 117 12.12 -30.20 6.65
N GLY A 118 12.05 -30.34 5.33
CA GLY A 118 11.09 -31.24 4.70
C GLY A 118 10.06 -30.58 3.80
N VAL A 119 9.82 -31.27 2.68
CA VAL A 119 8.67 -31.21 1.76
C VAL A 119 7.31 -31.45 2.47
N ASN A 120 7.30 -31.48 3.81
CA ASN A 120 6.14 -31.55 4.69
C ASN A 120 6.24 -30.40 5.71
N THR A 121 5.95 -29.17 5.30
CA THR A 121 5.59 -28.15 6.30
C THR A 121 4.29 -28.62 6.94
N ASP A 122 4.34 -29.04 8.21
CA ASP A 122 3.11 -29.37 8.93
C ASP A 122 2.21 -28.12 8.88
N SER A 123 0.97 -28.29 8.39
CA SER A 123 -0.07 -27.26 8.44
C SER A 123 -0.08 -26.51 9.78
N LYS A 124 0.19 -27.20 10.89
CA LYS A 124 0.31 -26.61 12.23
C LYS A 124 1.40 -25.55 12.34
N THR A 125 2.54 -25.72 11.68
CA THR A 125 3.64 -24.73 11.69
C THR A 125 3.22 -23.45 10.97
N VAL A 126 2.54 -23.58 9.83
CA VAL A 126 1.99 -22.43 9.10
C VAL A 126 0.93 -21.73 9.94
N LEU A 127 0.01 -22.48 10.56
CA LEU A 127 -1.03 -21.92 11.43
C LEU A 127 -0.44 -21.20 12.65
N LYS A 128 0.58 -21.76 13.31
CA LYS A 128 1.28 -21.10 14.42
C LYS A 128 2.00 -19.82 13.99
N LYS A 129 2.61 -19.83 12.80
CA LYS A 129 3.23 -18.63 12.23
C LYS A 129 2.19 -17.54 12.02
N ILE A 130 1.06 -17.88 11.40
CA ILE A 130 -0.07 -16.95 11.19
C ILE A 130 -0.56 -16.39 12.52
N GLU A 131 -0.81 -17.25 13.52
CA GLU A 131 -1.26 -16.82 14.85
C GLU A 131 -0.30 -15.79 15.47
N ARG A 132 1.00 -16.09 15.47
CA ARG A 132 2.05 -15.19 15.98
C ARG A 132 2.07 -13.86 15.22
N GLU A 133 1.91 -13.89 13.90
CA GLU A 133 1.96 -12.70 13.05
C GLU A 133 0.68 -11.86 13.14
N ILE A 134 -0.49 -12.47 13.36
CA ILE A 134 -1.72 -11.76 13.73
C ILE A 134 -1.47 -10.99 15.03
N GLN A 135 -0.92 -11.66 16.06
CA GLN A 135 -0.60 -11.01 17.35
C GLN A 135 0.41 -9.87 17.19
N ALA A 136 1.35 -10.00 16.25
CA ALA A 136 2.32 -8.97 15.92
C ALA A 136 1.76 -7.84 15.02
N GLY A 137 0.54 -7.97 14.51
CA GLY A 137 -0.16 -6.91 13.77
C GLY A 137 -0.21 -7.07 12.24
N ALA A 138 0.10 -8.25 11.70
CA ALA A 138 -0.17 -8.55 10.29
C ALA A 138 -1.68 -8.57 10.02
N SER A 139 -2.10 -7.93 8.92
CA SER A 139 -3.51 -7.85 8.52
C SER A 139 -3.84 -8.69 7.29
N ILE A 140 -2.83 -9.01 6.48
CA ILE A 140 -2.96 -9.80 5.25
C ILE A 140 -1.86 -10.87 5.24
N PHE A 141 -2.19 -12.04 4.71
CA PHE A 141 -1.28 -13.17 4.60
C PHE A 141 -1.23 -13.68 3.17
N GLU A 142 -0.05 -13.66 2.56
CA GLU A 142 0.12 -14.03 1.16
C GLU A 142 0.78 -15.38 1.00
N LEU A 143 0.15 -16.23 0.19
CA LEU A 143 0.61 -17.56 -0.14
C LEU A 143 1.36 -17.51 -1.48
N GLY A 144 2.59 -18.01 -1.50
CA GLY A 144 3.39 -18.17 -2.72
C GLY A 144 3.91 -19.58 -2.88
N GLY A 145 3.51 -20.27 -3.94
CA GLY A 145 3.90 -21.67 -4.24
C GLY A 145 5.18 -21.79 -5.07
N LYS A 146 5.64 -20.69 -5.68
CA LYS A 146 6.84 -20.64 -6.50
C LYS A 146 7.71 -19.42 -6.19
N SER A 147 9.01 -19.59 -6.41
CA SER A 147 10.00 -18.52 -6.26
C SER A 147 10.00 -17.63 -7.50
N SER A 148 9.91 -16.31 -7.30
CA SER A 148 10.06 -15.32 -8.38
C SER A 148 11.53 -14.91 -8.60
N LYS A 149 12.48 -15.58 -7.94
CA LYS A 149 13.93 -15.35 -8.13
C LYS A 149 14.35 -15.84 -9.53
N PRO A 150 15.18 -15.10 -10.30
CA PRO A 150 15.52 -15.46 -11.69
C PRO A 150 16.23 -16.81 -11.88
N SER A 151 16.79 -17.36 -10.81
CA SER A 151 17.57 -18.60 -10.83
C SER A 151 16.74 -19.87 -10.61
N PHE A 152 15.45 -19.75 -10.34
CA PHE A 152 14.58 -20.89 -10.08
C PHE A 152 13.93 -21.35 -11.38
N ALA A 153 13.88 -22.68 -11.58
CA ALA A 153 13.12 -23.28 -12.67
C ALA A 153 11.62 -22.98 -12.48
N ASP A 154 10.94 -22.63 -13.56
CA ASP A 154 9.49 -22.48 -13.51
C ASP A 154 8.85 -23.86 -13.31
N ILE A 155 7.75 -23.90 -12.56
CA ILE A 155 7.02 -25.12 -12.23
C ILE A 155 5.68 -25.12 -12.94
N SER A 156 5.10 -26.30 -13.13
CA SER A 156 3.77 -26.39 -13.74
C SER A 156 2.70 -25.74 -12.85
N ALA A 157 1.59 -25.29 -13.45
CA ALA A 157 0.45 -24.77 -12.71
C ALA A 157 -0.12 -25.78 -11.69
N ASP A 158 -0.10 -27.07 -12.02
CA ASP A 158 -0.55 -28.14 -11.12
C ASP A 158 0.39 -28.32 -9.94
N GLU A 159 1.70 -28.23 -10.16
CA GLU A 159 2.68 -28.29 -9.09
C GLU A 159 2.60 -27.07 -8.16
N GLU A 160 2.48 -25.85 -8.72
CA GLU A 160 2.29 -24.62 -7.95
C GLU A 160 1.02 -24.69 -7.10
N TRP A 161 -0.09 -25.14 -7.70
CA TRP A 161 -1.36 -25.29 -6.99
C TRP A 161 -1.29 -26.37 -5.90
N ALA A 162 -0.69 -27.53 -6.16
CA ALA A 162 -0.56 -28.61 -5.20
C ALA A 162 0.22 -28.19 -3.94
N ARG A 163 1.14 -27.22 -4.06
CA ARG A 163 1.86 -26.64 -2.91
C ARG A 163 0.96 -25.73 -2.07
N ILE A 164 0.07 -24.96 -2.69
CA ILE A 164 -0.71 -23.92 -2.00
C ILE A 164 -2.05 -24.46 -1.46
N ALA A 165 -2.77 -25.23 -2.28
CA ALA A 165 -4.16 -25.65 -2.03
C ALA A 165 -4.39 -26.30 -0.65
N PRO A 166 -3.51 -27.20 -0.14
CA PRO A 166 -3.73 -27.84 1.16
C PRO A 166 -3.82 -26.84 2.33
N TYR A 167 -3.13 -25.71 2.22
CA TYR A 167 -3.07 -24.72 3.29
C TYR A 167 -4.29 -23.80 3.32
N ILE A 168 -4.89 -23.48 2.16
CA ILE A 168 -6.00 -22.51 2.08
C ILE A 168 -7.15 -22.96 3.00
N LYS A 169 -7.58 -24.22 2.88
CA LYS A 169 -8.71 -24.75 3.66
C LYS A 169 -8.42 -24.80 5.17
N GLU A 170 -7.24 -25.27 5.55
CA GLU A 170 -6.86 -25.36 6.97
C GLU A 170 -6.70 -23.97 7.60
N ILE A 171 -6.14 -23.01 6.85
CA ILE A 171 -6.01 -21.62 7.29
C ILE A 171 -7.39 -20.98 7.49
N LYS A 172 -8.29 -21.08 6.52
CA LYS A 172 -9.65 -20.52 6.63
C LYS A 172 -10.46 -21.17 7.74
N LYS A 173 -10.23 -22.45 8.02
CA LYS A 173 -10.87 -23.16 9.14
C LYS A 173 -10.38 -22.65 10.49
N ALA A 174 -9.08 -22.41 10.63
CA ALA A 174 -8.48 -21.92 11.86
C ALA A 174 -8.72 -20.42 12.10
N PHE A 175 -8.77 -19.63 11.01
CA PHE A 175 -8.91 -18.18 11.04
C PHE A 175 -9.98 -17.73 10.03
N PRO A 176 -11.28 -17.77 10.38
CA PRO A 176 -12.37 -17.49 9.43
C PRO A 176 -12.34 -16.08 8.82
N ASP A 177 -11.85 -15.09 9.57
CA ASP A 177 -11.79 -13.69 9.15
C ASP A 177 -10.46 -13.32 8.47
N ILE A 178 -9.59 -14.30 8.20
CA ILE A 178 -8.27 -14.03 7.63
C ILE A 178 -8.36 -13.49 6.20
N ILE A 179 -7.55 -12.48 5.91
CA ILE A 179 -7.40 -11.94 4.56
C ILE A 179 -6.24 -12.63 3.87
N LEU A 180 -6.56 -13.45 2.87
CA LEU A 180 -5.57 -14.15 2.08
C LEU A 180 -5.27 -13.43 0.78
N ALA A 181 -4.00 -13.48 0.42
CA ALA A 181 -3.52 -13.10 -0.88
C ALA A 181 -2.78 -14.25 -1.57
N LEU A 182 -2.71 -14.21 -2.90
CA LEU A 182 -1.93 -15.13 -3.72
C LEU A 182 -0.81 -14.37 -4.44
N ASP A 183 0.44 -14.80 -4.29
CA ASP A 183 1.56 -14.39 -5.15
C ASP A 183 1.69 -15.39 -6.30
N SER A 184 1.15 -15.04 -7.48
CA SER A 184 1.29 -15.86 -8.67
C SER A 184 1.09 -15.06 -9.96
N ASN A 185 1.91 -15.35 -10.96
CA ASN A 185 1.71 -14.89 -12.34
C ASN A 185 1.12 -15.98 -13.26
N THR A 186 0.69 -17.13 -12.72
CA THR A 186 0.15 -18.24 -13.52
C THR A 186 -1.38 -18.17 -13.61
N ASP A 187 -1.92 -17.96 -14.82
CA ASP A 187 -3.37 -17.76 -15.04
C ASP A 187 -4.26 -18.85 -14.39
N ALA A 188 -3.89 -20.12 -14.53
CA ALA A 188 -4.67 -21.24 -13.97
C ALA A 188 -4.61 -21.33 -12.44
N VAL A 189 -3.50 -20.88 -11.83
CA VAL A 189 -3.36 -20.84 -10.36
C VAL A 189 -4.19 -19.68 -9.80
N VAL A 190 -4.20 -18.54 -10.48
CA VAL A 190 -5.06 -17.39 -10.14
C VAL A 190 -6.54 -17.79 -10.18
N GLU A 191 -6.98 -18.50 -11.23
CA GLU A 191 -8.36 -18.98 -11.34
C GLU A 191 -8.76 -19.88 -10.16
N ARG A 192 -7.96 -20.92 -9.87
CA ARG A 192 -8.21 -21.84 -8.75
C ARG A 192 -8.21 -21.14 -7.39
N ALA A 193 -7.30 -20.18 -7.19
CA ALA A 193 -7.26 -19.38 -5.97
C ALA A 193 -8.52 -18.53 -5.77
N LEU A 194 -9.03 -17.94 -6.85
CA LEU A 194 -10.27 -17.16 -6.82
C LEU A 194 -11.49 -18.06 -6.55
N ASP A 195 -11.52 -19.27 -7.10
CA ASP A 195 -12.56 -20.28 -6.81
C ASP A 195 -12.58 -20.67 -5.33
N GLU A 196 -11.40 -20.80 -4.71
CA GLU A 196 -11.26 -21.04 -3.27
C GLU A 196 -11.55 -19.78 -2.43
N GLY A 197 -11.87 -18.64 -3.05
CA GLY A 197 -12.23 -17.39 -2.39
C GLY A 197 -11.05 -16.63 -1.80
N ILE A 198 -9.86 -16.68 -2.41
CA ILE A 198 -8.76 -15.76 -2.08
C ILE A 198 -9.15 -14.33 -2.46
N GLN A 199 -8.91 -13.38 -1.56
CA GLN A 199 -9.45 -12.02 -1.70
C GLN A 199 -8.53 -11.06 -2.46
N ILE A 200 -7.22 -11.34 -2.48
CA ILE A 200 -6.20 -10.49 -3.11
C ILE A 200 -5.34 -11.30 -4.07
N ILE A 201 -5.11 -10.80 -5.28
CA ILE A 201 -4.14 -11.38 -6.22
C ILE A 201 -2.96 -10.41 -6.38
N ASN A 202 -1.75 -10.89 -6.09
CA ASN A 202 -0.51 -10.20 -6.35
C ASN A 202 0.15 -10.80 -7.59
N ASP A 203 0.18 -10.03 -8.68
CA ASP A 203 0.78 -10.45 -9.94
C ASP A 203 2.01 -9.62 -10.25
N ILE A 204 3.17 -10.27 -10.15
CA ILE A 204 4.46 -9.66 -10.47
C ILE A 204 4.52 -9.16 -11.91
N ASP A 205 3.75 -9.72 -12.85
CA ASP A 205 3.78 -9.25 -14.25
C ASP A 205 2.77 -8.13 -14.54
N GLY A 206 1.95 -7.75 -13.56
CA GLY A 206 1.00 -6.64 -13.69
C GLY A 206 -0.20 -6.95 -14.60
N PHE A 207 -0.74 -8.17 -14.52
CA PHE A 207 -1.99 -8.59 -15.18
C PHE A 207 -1.97 -8.40 -16.70
N VAL A 208 -0.88 -8.82 -17.35
CA VAL A 208 -0.71 -8.67 -18.81
C VAL A 208 -1.59 -9.62 -19.64
N SER A 209 -1.96 -10.79 -19.11
CA SER A 209 -2.74 -11.79 -19.84
C SER A 209 -4.23 -11.42 -19.95
N LYS A 210 -4.85 -11.76 -21.08
CA LYS A 210 -6.30 -11.54 -21.30
C LYS A 210 -7.14 -12.34 -20.29
N LYS A 211 -6.76 -13.59 -20.03
CA LYS A 211 -7.45 -14.48 -19.09
C LYS A 211 -7.48 -13.89 -17.67
N LYS A 212 -6.37 -13.35 -17.15
CA LYS A 212 -6.37 -12.68 -15.84
C LYS A 212 -7.34 -11.50 -15.77
N LEU A 213 -7.47 -10.71 -16.84
CA LEU A 213 -8.43 -9.59 -16.86
C LEU A 213 -9.88 -10.08 -16.87
N GLU A 214 -10.17 -11.18 -17.56
CA GLU A 214 -11.48 -11.84 -17.54
C GLU A 214 -11.80 -12.37 -16.13
N LEU A 215 -10.83 -12.96 -15.44
CA LEU A 215 -10.94 -13.38 -14.04
C LEU A 215 -11.18 -12.19 -13.11
N ILE A 216 -10.39 -11.11 -13.21
CA ILE A 216 -10.61 -9.90 -12.42
C ILE A 216 -12.01 -9.35 -12.66
N ASN A 217 -12.47 -9.31 -13.91
CA ASN A 217 -13.80 -8.83 -14.22
C ASN A 217 -14.91 -9.69 -13.61
N THR A 218 -14.68 -11.00 -13.47
CA THR A 218 -15.66 -11.95 -12.93
C THR A 218 -15.70 -11.94 -11.40
N TYR A 219 -14.54 -12.08 -10.76
CA TYR A 219 -14.44 -12.25 -9.30
C TYR A 219 -14.28 -10.94 -8.53
N LYS A 220 -13.87 -9.86 -9.20
CA LYS A 220 -13.56 -8.54 -8.62
C LYS A 220 -12.66 -8.60 -7.37
N PRO A 221 -11.54 -9.37 -7.38
CA PRO A 221 -10.64 -9.39 -6.23
C PRO A 221 -9.95 -8.03 -6.07
N ALA A 222 -9.41 -7.79 -4.88
CA ALA A 222 -8.37 -6.78 -4.74
C ALA A 222 -7.09 -7.25 -5.46
N VAL A 223 -6.28 -6.32 -5.96
CA VAL A 223 -5.12 -6.65 -6.78
C VAL A 223 -3.89 -5.85 -6.39
N VAL A 224 -2.73 -6.49 -6.46
CA VAL A 224 -1.41 -5.83 -6.45
C VAL A 224 -0.83 -5.98 -7.84
N THR A 225 -0.66 -4.86 -8.55
CA THR A 225 -0.03 -4.82 -9.87
C THR A 225 1.40 -4.30 -9.74
N MET A 226 2.37 -5.11 -10.14
CA MET A 226 3.79 -4.74 -10.03
C MET A 226 4.35 -4.24 -11.37
N PHE A 227 5.26 -3.27 -11.32
CA PHE A 227 6.16 -2.98 -12.44
C PHE A 227 7.32 -3.97 -12.44
N ASN A 228 7.34 -4.90 -13.40
CA ASN A 228 8.45 -5.84 -13.57
C ASN A 228 9.45 -5.33 -14.61
N GLY A 229 10.58 -4.78 -14.15
CA GLY A 229 11.65 -4.27 -15.02
C GLY A 229 12.37 -5.37 -15.83
N ARG A 230 12.08 -6.66 -15.60
CA ARG A 230 12.54 -7.76 -16.46
C ARG A 230 11.78 -7.80 -17.79
N ASN A 231 10.51 -7.39 -17.76
CA ASN A 231 9.62 -7.41 -18.92
C ASN A 231 9.42 -6.01 -19.51
N ASN A 232 9.80 -4.96 -18.77
CA ASN A 232 9.63 -3.57 -19.16
C ASN A 232 11.02 -2.89 -19.17
N PRO A 233 11.47 -2.32 -20.30
CA PRO A 233 12.78 -1.68 -20.38
C PRO A 233 12.87 -0.47 -19.46
N GLU A 234 13.98 -0.35 -18.76
CA GLU A 234 14.22 0.73 -17.80
C GLU A 234 15.24 1.73 -18.36
N ASN A 235 14.96 3.02 -18.23
CA ASN A 235 15.84 4.10 -18.67
C ASN A 235 16.04 5.12 -17.54
N ASN A 236 17.27 5.22 -17.01
CA ASN A 236 17.59 6.10 -15.88
C ASN A 236 17.12 7.55 -16.05
N LYS A 237 17.19 8.11 -17.26
CA LYS A 237 16.85 9.53 -17.51
C LYS A 237 15.35 9.80 -17.44
N THR A 238 14.53 8.82 -17.82
CA THR A 238 13.07 8.97 -17.94
C THR A 238 12.30 8.11 -16.95
N PHE A 239 13.00 7.30 -16.13
CA PHE A 239 12.44 6.22 -15.32
C PHE A 239 11.22 6.64 -14.50
N GLN A 240 11.28 7.74 -13.76
CA GLN A 240 10.17 8.16 -12.90
C GLN A 240 8.90 8.49 -13.71
N ASN A 241 9.07 9.13 -14.87
CA ASN A 241 7.96 9.48 -15.75
C ASN A 241 7.38 8.24 -16.43
N ASP A 242 8.25 7.34 -16.89
CA ASP A 242 7.83 6.09 -17.54
C ASP A 242 7.11 5.17 -16.56
N LEU A 243 7.60 5.07 -15.32
CA LEU A 243 6.96 4.32 -14.25
C LEU A 243 5.59 4.90 -13.88
N LYS A 244 5.47 6.23 -13.76
CA LYS A 244 4.18 6.89 -13.51
C LYS A 244 3.19 6.60 -14.64
N LYS A 245 3.62 6.72 -15.91
CA LYS A 245 2.79 6.40 -17.08
C LYS A 245 2.37 4.93 -17.10
N TYR A 246 3.28 4.01 -16.78
CA TYR A 246 2.98 2.59 -16.67
C TYR A 246 1.83 2.37 -15.68
N PHE A 247 1.92 2.91 -14.46
CA PHE A 247 0.86 2.72 -13.48
C PHE A 247 -0.44 3.41 -13.84
N ILE A 248 -0.44 4.59 -14.46
CA ILE A 248 -1.66 5.22 -14.98
C ILE A 248 -2.38 4.25 -15.94
N ASN A 249 -1.65 3.67 -16.90
CA ASN A 249 -2.22 2.72 -17.86
C ASN A 249 -2.70 1.43 -17.18
N SER A 250 -1.92 0.87 -16.25
CA SER A 250 -2.29 -0.34 -15.51
C SER A 250 -3.55 -0.14 -14.65
N ILE A 251 -3.65 1.01 -13.97
CA ILE A 251 -4.83 1.38 -13.17
C ILE A 251 -6.06 1.52 -14.07
N GLU A 252 -5.95 2.22 -15.20
CA GLU A 252 -7.07 2.34 -16.15
C GLU A 252 -7.54 0.99 -16.69
N LYS A 253 -6.60 0.10 -17.02
CA LYS A 253 -6.90 -1.25 -17.48
C LYS A 253 -7.68 -2.06 -16.44
N LEU A 254 -7.26 -2.02 -15.18
CA LEU A 254 -7.91 -2.71 -14.07
C LEU A 254 -9.28 -2.09 -13.74
N LYS A 255 -9.42 -0.77 -13.83
CA LYS A 255 -10.71 -0.08 -13.68
C LYS A 255 -11.71 -0.45 -14.77
N LYS A 256 -11.25 -0.69 -16.01
CA LYS A 256 -12.11 -1.20 -17.10
C LYS A 256 -12.64 -2.61 -16.81
N CYS A 257 -11.93 -3.39 -16.00
CA CYS A 257 -12.43 -4.65 -15.45
C CYS A 257 -13.36 -4.45 -14.24
N GLY A 258 -13.82 -3.23 -13.95
CA GLY A 258 -14.80 -2.93 -12.91
C GLY A 258 -14.23 -2.83 -11.49
N LEU A 259 -12.91 -2.76 -11.31
CA LEU A 259 -12.31 -2.48 -10.01
C LEU A 259 -12.38 -0.99 -9.66
N ALA A 260 -12.65 -0.67 -8.40
CA ALA A 260 -12.44 0.69 -7.90
C ALA A 260 -10.95 0.95 -7.62
N THR A 261 -10.55 2.22 -7.53
CA THR A 261 -9.17 2.58 -7.14
C THR A 261 -8.76 1.97 -5.80
N SER A 262 -9.71 1.85 -4.86
CA SER A 262 -9.48 1.24 -3.56
C SER A 262 -9.28 -0.28 -3.60
N ASN A 263 -9.54 -0.95 -4.72
CA ASN A 263 -9.23 -2.37 -4.91
C ASN A 263 -7.82 -2.60 -5.47
N ILE A 264 -7.09 -1.55 -5.85
CA ILE A 264 -5.85 -1.65 -6.60
C ILE A 264 -4.70 -1.14 -5.74
N VAL A 265 -3.63 -1.93 -5.67
CA VAL A 265 -2.34 -1.58 -5.07
C VAL A 265 -1.29 -1.57 -6.17
N ILE A 266 -0.39 -0.59 -6.17
CA ILE A 266 0.76 -0.56 -7.09
C ILE A 266 2.06 -0.93 -6.35
N ASP A 267 2.89 -1.76 -6.98
CA ASP A 267 4.23 -2.11 -6.50
C ASP A 267 5.29 -1.67 -7.53
N PRO A 268 6.19 -0.72 -7.21
CA PRO A 268 7.27 -0.29 -8.11
C PRO A 268 8.25 -1.40 -8.54
N GLY A 269 8.23 -2.57 -7.90
CA GLY A 269 9.03 -3.73 -8.29
C GLY A 269 10.51 -3.59 -7.96
N VAL A 270 10.85 -3.09 -6.77
CA VAL A 270 12.23 -3.03 -6.28
C VAL A 270 12.85 -4.44 -6.34
N GLY A 271 14.06 -4.60 -6.86
CA GLY A 271 14.72 -5.89 -7.08
C GLY A 271 14.29 -6.64 -8.35
N PHE A 272 13.37 -6.09 -9.15
CA PHE A 272 12.95 -6.64 -10.44
C PHE A 272 13.40 -5.74 -11.59
N SER A 273 14.63 -5.96 -12.06
CA SER A 273 15.24 -5.25 -13.20
C SER A 273 15.87 -6.25 -14.17
N ASN A 274 15.87 -5.93 -15.47
CA ASN A 274 16.50 -6.74 -16.50
C ASN A 274 18.02 -6.79 -16.36
N VAL A 275 18.62 -5.65 -16.01
CA VAL A 275 20.02 -5.50 -15.63
C VAL A 275 20.05 -5.28 -14.13
N ARG A 276 20.85 -6.07 -13.43
CA ARG A 276 20.93 -6.08 -11.95
C ARG A 276 21.65 -4.83 -11.39
N VAL A 277 21.13 -3.63 -11.66
CA VAL A 277 21.72 -2.35 -11.22
C VAL A 277 21.01 -1.85 -9.97
N LEU A 278 21.78 -1.63 -8.90
CA LEU A 278 21.32 -1.00 -7.66
C LEU A 278 20.64 0.36 -7.91
N GLU A 279 21.07 1.10 -8.93
CA GLU A 279 20.51 2.38 -9.32
C GLU A 279 19.00 2.31 -9.58
N PHE A 280 18.52 1.30 -10.32
CA PHE A 280 17.09 1.14 -10.58
C PHE A 280 16.29 0.82 -9.31
N ASP A 281 16.86 0.04 -8.39
CA ASP A 281 16.24 -0.23 -7.09
C ASP A 281 16.06 1.07 -6.30
N LEU A 282 17.08 1.93 -6.26
CA LEU A 282 16.99 3.24 -5.62
C LEU A 282 16.02 4.19 -6.34
N LEU A 283 15.97 4.17 -7.68
CA LEU A 283 15.02 4.97 -8.45
C LEU A 283 13.57 4.54 -8.18
N LYS A 284 13.29 3.24 -8.06
CA LYS A 284 11.98 2.70 -7.68
C LYS A 284 11.55 3.15 -6.28
N MET A 285 12.47 3.09 -5.31
CA MET A 285 12.19 3.58 -3.95
C MET A 285 11.91 5.09 -3.93
N LYS A 286 12.69 5.89 -4.66
CA LYS A 286 12.48 7.34 -4.78
C LYS A 286 11.15 7.67 -5.47
N SER A 287 10.71 6.81 -6.40
CA SER A 287 9.46 7.00 -7.14
C SER A 287 8.22 6.92 -6.27
N ILE A 288 8.29 6.35 -5.05
CA ILE A 288 7.17 6.32 -4.11
C ILE A 288 6.58 7.72 -3.90
N LYS A 289 7.43 8.74 -3.76
CA LYS A 289 6.99 10.13 -3.60
C LYS A 289 6.13 10.60 -4.78
N THR A 290 6.60 10.38 -6.01
CA THR A 290 5.90 10.80 -7.24
C THR A 290 4.64 9.96 -7.48
N LEU A 291 4.69 8.66 -7.19
CA LEU A 291 3.55 7.76 -7.31
C LEU A 291 2.46 8.05 -6.27
N SER A 292 2.84 8.57 -5.10
CA SER A 292 1.90 8.95 -4.05
C SER A 292 0.89 10.03 -4.49
N GLU A 293 1.24 10.83 -5.51
CA GLU A 293 0.34 11.79 -6.16
C GLU A 293 -0.84 11.13 -6.87
N LEU A 294 -0.73 9.83 -7.22
CA LEU A 294 -1.82 9.07 -7.83
C LEU A 294 -2.92 8.71 -6.82
N ASN A 295 -2.71 8.98 -5.53
CA ASN A 295 -3.71 8.77 -4.46
C ASN A 295 -4.28 7.34 -4.46
N ILE A 296 -3.39 6.37 -4.64
CA ILE A 296 -3.68 4.93 -4.69
C ILE A 296 -2.80 4.19 -3.67
N PRO A 297 -3.23 3.09 -3.06
CA PRO A 297 -2.38 2.26 -2.20
C PRO A 297 -1.05 1.87 -2.89
N ILE A 298 0.07 2.08 -2.19
CA ILE A 298 1.41 1.75 -2.69
C ILE A 298 2.06 0.72 -1.78
N MET A 299 2.53 -0.37 -2.39
CA MET A 299 3.25 -1.44 -1.72
C MET A 299 4.74 -1.11 -1.58
N ILE A 300 5.28 -1.46 -0.43
CA ILE A 300 6.70 -1.51 -0.10
C ILE A 300 7.07 -2.99 0.02
N ALA A 301 7.74 -3.52 -1.01
CA ALA A 301 8.18 -4.91 -1.03
C ALA A 301 9.71 -4.97 -1.13
N VAL A 302 10.42 -4.67 -0.04
CA VAL A 302 11.90 -4.65 0.00
C VAL A 302 12.50 -5.66 0.97
N SER A 303 11.65 -6.37 1.72
CA SER A 303 12.04 -7.28 2.79
C SER A 303 13.03 -8.35 2.33
N ARG A 304 14.21 -8.37 2.97
CA ARG A 304 15.33 -9.31 2.77
C ARG A 304 15.85 -9.40 1.33
N LYS A 305 15.51 -8.44 0.44
CA LYS A 305 15.93 -8.46 -0.97
C LYS A 305 17.44 -8.31 -1.14
N SER A 306 17.98 -8.96 -2.17
CA SER A 306 19.43 -9.06 -2.41
C SER A 306 20.12 -7.75 -2.79
N PHE A 307 19.40 -6.65 -3.04
CA PHE A 307 20.04 -5.36 -3.36
C PHE A 307 20.86 -4.85 -2.17
N THR A 308 20.48 -5.18 -0.93
CA THR A 308 21.23 -4.85 0.28
C THR A 308 22.56 -5.60 0.37
N SER A 309 22.62 -6.83 -0.14
CA SER A 309 23.88 -7.57 -0.29
C SER A 309 24.86 -6.84 -1.22
N LYS A 310 24.37 -6.23 -2.31
CA LYS A 310 25.24 -5.43 -3.19
C LYS A 310 25.71 -4.13 -2.56
N LEU A 311 24.92 -3.54 -1.66
CA LEU A 311 25.24 -2.30 -0.98
C LEU A 311 26.26 -2.50 0.15
N PHE A 312 26.12 -3.59 0.89
CA PHE A 312 26.74 -3.76 2.21
C PHE A 312 27.43 -5.11 2.42
N ASP A 313 27.48 -5.97 1.40
CA ASP A 313 28.04 -7.33 1.45
C ASP A 313 27.40 -8.24 2.52
N LEU A 314 26.07 -8.14 2.66
CA LEU A 314 25.30 -8.84 3.70
C LEU A 314 24.71 -10.17 3.23
N LYS A 315 24.78 -11.17 4.10
CA LYS A 315 24.01 -12.43 4.01
C LYS A 315 22.54 -12.18 4.28
N GLU A 316 21.67 -13.15 3.99
CA GLU A 316 20.21 -12.94 4.06
C GLU A 316 19.71 -12.64 5.48
N GLU A 317 20.26 -13.36 6.46
CA GLU A 317 20.00 -13.22 7.89
C GLU A 317 20.41 -11.86 8.47
N GLU A 318 21.33 -11.13 7.81
CA GLU A 318 21.82 -9.82 8.24
C GLU A 318 21.01 -8.66 7.64
N ARG A 319 20.01 -8.95 6.79
CA ARG A 319 19.28 -7.92 6.02
C ARG A 319 18.15 -7.23 6.78
N LEU A 320 17.86 -7.65 8.01
CA LEU A 320 16.76 -7.10 8.79
C LEU A 320 16.91 -5.58 9.00
N ILE A 321 18.05 -5.13 9.53
CA ILE A 321 18.26 -3.69 9.81
C ILE A 321 18.16 -2.85 8.53
N PRO A 322 18.88 -3.16 7.43
CA PRO A 322 18.71 -2.45 6.17
C PRO A 322 17.26 -2.47 5.66
N THR A 323 16.57 -3.61 5.77
CA THR A 323 15.16 -3.74 5.39
C THR A 323 14.30 -2.72 6.10
N LEU A 324 14.36 -2.67 7.45
CA LEU A 324 13.54 -1.76 8.25
C LEU A 324 13.85 -0.28 7.93
N LEU A 325 15.12 0.05 7.67
CA LEU A 325 15.52 1.41 7.30
C LEU A 325 14.96 1.84 5.93
N PHE A 326 15.03 0.97 4.92
CA PHE A 326 14.44 1.25 3.61
C PHE A 326 12.91 1.27 3.65
N GLU A 327 12.29 0.37 4.42
CA GLU A 327 10.85 0.37 4.66
C GLU A 327 10.40 1.68 5.28
N ASN A 328 11.05 2.13 6.36
CA ASN A 328 10.75 3.40 7.01
C ASN A 328 10.91 4.59 6.04
N TYR A 329 12.01 4.62 5.28
CA TYR A 329 12.24 5.63 4.25
C TYR A 329 11.08 5.69 3.26
N MET A 330 10.65 4.55 2.72
CA MET A 330 9.54 4.49 1.74
C MET A 330 8.19 4.86 2.36
N VAL A 331 7.93 4.52 3.63
CA VAL A 331 6.72 4.92 4.36
C VAL A 331 6.60 6.44 4.46
N GLN A 332 7.71 7.13 4.73
CA GLN A 332 7.76 8.60 4.81
C GLN A 332 7.33 9.28 3.50
N TYR A 333 7.48 8.61 2.34
CA TYR A 333 7.10 9.15 1.03
C TYR A 333 5.73 8.69 0.52
N GLY A 334 4.97 7.94 1.33
CA GLY A 334 3.59 7.57 1.00
C GLY A 334 3.37 6.09 0.71
N GLY A 335 4.39 5.25 0.87
CA GLY A 335 4.14 3.81 0.93
C GLY A 335 3.30 3.46 2.16
N ARG A 336 2.34 2.54 1.99
CA ARG A 336 1.36 2.21 3.04
C ARG A 336 1.04 0.74 3.20
N ILE A 337 1.52 -0.13 2.32
CA ILE A 337 1.36 -1.58 2.47
C ILE A 337 2.76 -2.18 2.51
N LEU A 338 3.19 -2.71 3.66
CA LEU A 338 4.52 -3.30 3.81
C LEU A 338 4.43 -4.80 3.63
N ARG A 339 5.01 -5.32 2.54
CA ARG A 339 5.10 -6.75 2.24
C ARG A 339 6.38 -7.33 2.85
N VAL A 340 6.26 -8.08 3.95
CA VAL A 340 7.40 -8.38 4.84
C VAL A 340 7.48 -9.84 5.30
N HIS A 341 8.69 -10.26 5.65
CA HIS A 341 8.95 -11.52 6.38
C HIS A 341 8.96 -11.33 7.90
N ASP A 342 9.42 -10.16 8.38
CA ASP A 342 9.73 -9.86 9.78
C ASP A 342 8.63 -8.99 10.41
N VAL A 343 7.43 -9.55 10.57
CA VAL A 343 6.21 -8.82 10.96
C VAL A 343 6.37 -8.04 12.26
N LYS A 344 6.97 -8.65 13.29
CA LYS A 344 7.11 -8.05 14.62
C LYS A 344 8.00 -6.80 14.56
N GLU A 345 9.15 -6.93 13.94
CA GLU A 345 10.13 -5.86 13.81
C GLU A 345 9.63 -4.74 12.91
N THR A 346 8.91 -5.08 11.82
CA THR A 346 8.22 -4.09 10.98
C THR A 346 7.14 -3.34 11.78
N LYS A 347 6.40 -4.03 12.67
CA LYS A 347 5.41 -3.37 13.55
C LYS A 347 6.06 -2.36 14.49
N GLU A 348 7.17 -2.75 15.14
CA GLU A 348 7.94 -1.86 16.00
C GLU A 348 8.44 -0.63 15.22
N MET A 349 8.93 -0.82 13.99
CA MET A 349 9.33 0.27 13.09
C MET A 349 8.16 1.21 12.76
N ILE A 350 6.97 0.67 12.46
CA ILE A 350 5.76 1.47 12.20
C ILE A 350 5.36 2.27 13.45
N ASP A 351 5.44 1.67 14.64
CA ASP A 351 5.10 2.36 15.89
C ASP A 351 6.06 3.52 16.18
N ILE A 352 7.36 3.31 15.95
CA ILE A 352 8.37 4.39 16.01
C ILE A 352 8.04 5.49 15.01
N TYR A 353 7.70 5.14 13.76
CA TYR A 353 7.28 6.12 12.75
C TYR A 353 6.10 6.97 13.22
N LYS A 354 5.06 6.34 13.79
CA LYS A 354 3.88 7.04 14.31
C LYS A 354 4.23 8.02 15.44
N ILE A 355 5.06 7.60 16.40
CA ILE A 355 5.50 8.44 17.52
C ILE A 355 6.25 9.68 17.02
N CYS A 356 7.17 9.49 16.06
CA CYS A 356 7.94 10.59 15.49
C CYS A 356 7.06 11.58 14.71
N ARG A 357 6.09 11.07 13.95
CA ARG A 357 5.16 11.91 13.18
C ARG A 357 4.29 12.80 14.07
N GLN A 358 3.69 12.25 15.12
CA GLN A 358 2.84 13.00 16.05
C GLN A 358 3.59 14.15 16.75
N LYS A 359 4.87 13.94 17.11
CA LYS A 359 5.68 14.98 17.75
C LYS A 359 6.05 16.12 16.81
N LEU A 360 6.22 15.85 15.51
CA LEU A 360 6.49 16.88 14.50
C LEU A 360 5.26 17.73 14.16
N GLU A 361 4.04 17.24 14.44
CA GLU A 361 2.80 17.98 14.23
C GLU A 361 2.43 18.90 15.41
N LEU A 362 3.06 18.70 16.57
CA LEU A 362 2.86 19.50 17.79
C LEU A 362 3.86 20.65 17.95
N GLY A 363 4.86 20.75 17.09
CA GLY A 363 5.86 21.85 17.03
C GLY A 363 5.68 22.70 15.80
#